data_AF-A0A1L9VC89-F1
#
_entry.id   AF-A0A1L9VC89-F1
#
_cell.length_a   1.000
_cell.length_b   1.000
_cell.length_c   1.000
_cell.angle_alpha   90.00
_cell.angle_beta   90.00
_cell.angle_gamma   90.00
#
_symmetry.space_group_name_H-M   'P 1'
#
loop_
_entity.id
_entity.type
_entity.pdbx_description
1 polymer ?
#
loop_
_entity_poly.entity_id
_entity_poly.type
_entity_poly.pdbx_seq_one_letter_code
_entity_poly.pdbx_strand_id
1 'polypeptide(L)'
;MVIPNDTICAALDYGGGVCFGPQTFVIYSCAPLPESFQLLKKNIALYVQLTTSASLICETLPVHVDLKPPAVAQLAALPVPPARMVNTIYHVPWFLFPAATLEKHCVIGNGSAVKSLLVILQRPWCVLEVCCCDIETVAAMREFAQLAAQVDPNNYDTAVRLLSHEHRMRTSPLTADISRSGDPYASSRCSVKALRDIYAATTLTYSYNRFWLTLICSCAVHLDVPFSEVVRRICDGLRDRPEATDSRLYWICLYKVLLRKIGDWVT
;
A
#
# COMPACT_ATOMS: atom_id res chain seq x y z
N MET A 1 6.42 6.49 -30.38
CA MET A 1 7.37 6.35 -29.26
C MET A 1 7.06 5.01 -28.61
N VAL A 2 7.99 4.05 -28.63
CA VAL A 2 7.77 2.73 -28.01
C VAL A 2 8.09 2.87 -26.53
N ILE A 3 7.07 2.86 -25.66
CA ILE A 3 7.28 2.86 -24.21
C ILE A 3 7.73 1.45 -23.82
N PRO A 4 8.88 1.27 -23.16
CA PRO A 4 9.30 -0.03 -22.65
C PRO A 4 8.19 -0.65 -21.78
N ASN A 5 7.90 -1.94 -21.98
CA ASN A 5 6.80 -2.64 -21.30
C ASN A 5 6.87 -2.57 -19.77
N ASP A 6 8.06 -2.41 -19.20
CA ASP A 6 8.32 -2.29 -17.76
C ASP A 6 8.05 -0.88 -17.18
N THR A 7 7.82 0.11 -18.04
CA THR A 7 7.51 1.49 -17.64
C THR A 7 6.12 1.95 -18.07
N ILE A 8 5.37 1.13 -18.81
CA ILE A 8 4.10 1.53 -19.41
C ILE A 8 3.05 1.94 -18.39
N CYS A 9 2.95 1.22 -17.27
CA CYS A 9 2.02 1.59 -16.20
C CYS A 9 2.43 2.91 -15.54
N ALA A 10 3.74 3.11 -15.31
CA ALA A 10 4.24 4.38 -14.77
C ALA A 10 4.01 5.55 -15.74
N ALA A 11 4.07 5.31 -17.05
CA ALA A 11 3.83 6.33 -18.07
C ALA A 11 2.34 6.68 -18.24
N LEU A 12 1.44 5.74 -17.92
CA LEU A 12 -0.01 5.92 -17.94
C LEU A 12 -0.56 6.49 -16.63
N ASP A 13 0.16 6.36 -15.52
CA ASP A 13 -0.27 6.86 -14.23
C ASP A 13 -0.15 8.39 -14.15
N TYR A 14 -1.28 9.08 -14.33
CA TYR A 14 -1.40 10.53 -14.14
C TYR A 14 -1.77 10.93 -12.70
N GLY A 15 -1.57 10.03 -11.73
CA GLY A 15 -1.82 10.23 -10.29
C GLY A 15 -3.00 9.43 -9.75
N GLY A 16 -3.81 8.83 -10.63
CA GLY A 16 -4.98 8.00 -10.28
C GLY A 16 -4.71 6.50 -10.32
N GLY A 17 -3.51 6.09 -10.72
CA GLY A 17 -3.19 4.70 -11.01
C GLY A 17 -3.59 4.27 -12.42
N VAL A 18 -3.47 2.96 -12.66
CA VAL A 18 -3.76 2.32 -13.96
C VAL A 18 -4.73 1.16 -13.73
N CYS A 19 -5.61 0.92 -14.70
CA CYS A 19 -6.44 -0.30 -14.73
C CYS A 19 -6.05 -1.23 -15.87
N PHE A 20 -6.34 -2.51 -15.70
CA PHE A 20 -6.21 -3.56 -16.72
C PHE A 20 -7.61 -4.11 -17.04
N GLY A 21 -8.17 -3.63 -18.15
CA GLY A 21 -9.60 -3.77 -18.41
C GLY A 21 -10.45 -2.85 -17.50
N PRO A 22 -11.77 -3.07 -17.42
CA PRO A 22 -12.70 -2.10 -16.85
C PRO A 22 -12.75 -2.09 -15.31
N GLN A 23 -12.35 -3.17 -14.63
CA GLN A 23 -12.60 -3.35 -13.19
C GLN A 23 -11.39 -3.84 -12.38
N THR A 24 -10.20 -3.90 -12.98
CA THR A 24 -9.01 -4.42 -12.32
C THR A 24 -8.00 -3.31 -12.09
N PHE A 25 -7.68 -3.00 -10.83
CA PHE A 25 -6.62 -2.09 -10.47
C PHE A 25 -5.24 -2.73 -10.72
N VAL A 26 -4.30 -1.97 -11.26
CA VAL A 26 -2.95 -2.44 -11.53
C VAL A 26 -2.00 -1.98 -10.43
N ILE A 27 -1.37 -2.94 -9.77
CA ILE A 27 -0.21 -2.74 -8.89
C ILE A 27 1.03 -3.01 -9.75
N TYR A 28 1.82 -1.99 -10.09
CA TYR A 28 2.91 -2.19 -11.06
C TYR A 28 4.31 -2.16 -10.44
N SER A 29 5.15 -3.08 -10.94
CA SER A 29 6.55 -3.26 -10.54
C SER A 29 7.47 -2.56 -11.54
N CYS A 30 7.69 -1.26 -11.40
CA CYS A 30 8.64 -0.50 -12.25
C CYS A 30 10.02 -0.24 -11.60
N ALA A 31 10.34 -0.92 -10.50
CA ALA A 31 11.62 -0.73 -9.79
C ALA A 31 12.66 -1.78 -10.18
N PRO A 32 13.95 -1.42 -10.20
CA PRO A 32 15.00 -2.43 -10.13
C PRO A 32 14.95 -3.18 -8.79
N LEU A 33 15.34 -4.45 -8.82
CA LEU A 33 15.56 -5.24 -7.60
C LEU A 33 16.89 -4.86 -6.94
N PRO A 34 17.00 -4.99 -5.61
CA PRO A 34 18.22 -4.74 -4.87
C PRO A 34 19.24 -5.84 -5.16
N GLU A 35 20.53 -5.57 -4.95
CA GLU A 35 21.61 -6.54 -5.20
C GLU A 35 21.44 -7.84 -4.40
N SER A 36 20.84 -7.75 -3.22
CA SER A 36 20.46 -8.88 -2.35
C SER A 36 19.55 -9.90 -3.04
N PHE A 37 18.87 -9.53 -4.13
CA PHE A 37 18.13 -10.48 -4.94
C PHE A 37 19.01 -11.61 -5.50
N GLN A 38 20.29 -11.33 -5.78
CA GLN A 38 21.22 -12.38 -6.19
C GLN A 38 21.53 -13.35 -5.04
N LEU A 39 21.51 -12.87 -3.79
CA LEU A 39 21.66 -13.72 -2.60
C LEU A 39 20.44 -14.62 -2.42
N LEU A 40 19.23 -14.07 -2.62
CA LEU A 40 17.98 -14.84 -2.61
C LEU A 40 18.00 -15.98 -3.63
N LYS A 41 18.47 -15.72 -4.85
CA LYS A 41 18.60 -16.74 -5.90
C LYS A 41 19.62 -17.83 -5.60
N LYS A 42 20.71 -17.49 -4.90
CA LYS A 42 21.75 -18.48 -4.52
C LYS A 42 21.24 -19.46 -3.46
N ASN A 43 20.29 -19.05 -2.62
CA ASN A 43 19.62 -19.94 -1.68
C ASN A 43 18.49 -20.70 -2.39
N ILE A 44 18.81 -21.87 -2.97
CA ILE A 44 17.88 -22.68 -3.76
C ILE A 44 16.63 -23.06 -2.95
N ALA A 45 16.79 -23.49 -1.69
CA ALA A 45 15.67 -23.93 -0.86
C ALA A 45 14.66 -22.79 -0.62
N LEU A 46 15.16 -21.60 -0.27
CA LEU A 46 14.31 -20.43 -0.08
C LEU A 46 13.70 -19.95 -1.40
N TYR A 47 14.46 -19.96 -2.50
CA TYR A 47 13.94 -19.56 -3.81
C TYR A 47 12.81 -20.48 -4.29
N VAL A 48 12.89 -21.78 -3.98
CA VAL A 48 11.79 -22.72 -4.21
C VAL A 48 10.56 -22.34 -3.36
N GLN A 49 10.74 -22.06 -2.06
CA GLN A 49 9.64 -21.60 -1.20
C GLN A 49 9.00 -20.30 -1.72
N LEU A 50 9.80 -19.32 -2.13
CA LEU A 50 9.32 -18.09 -2.75
C LEU A 50 8.58 -18.35 -4.05
N THR A 51 9.04 -19.30 -4.87
CA THR A 51 8.37 -19.66 -6.12
C THR A 51 7.01 -20.30 -5.83
N THR A 52 6.95 -21.26 -4.90
CA THR A 52 5.69 -21.89 -4.47
C THR A 52 4.72 -20.86 -3.88
N SER A 53 5.20 -19.99 -2.99
CA SER A 53 4.39 -18.93 -2.38
C SER A 53 3.89 -17.93 -3.44
N ALA A 54 4.73 -17.54 -4.41
CA ALA A 54 4.31 -16.70 -5.52
C ALA A 54 3.24 -17.37 -6.39
N SER A 55 3.33 -18.68 -6.63
CA SER A 55 2.28 -19.42 -7.35
C SER A 55 0.93 -19.38 -6.63
N LEU A 56 0.93 -19.52 -5.29
CA LEU A 56 -0.29 -19.40 -4.48
C LEU A 56 -0.86 -17.97 -4.52
N ILE A 57 0.00 -16.96 -4.40
CA ILE A 57 -0.42 -15.56 -4.53
C ILE A 57 -1.08 -15.30 -5.88
N CYS A 58 -0.56 -15.87 -6.96
CA CYS A 58 -1.13 -15.70 -8.30
C CYS A 58 -2.57 -16.24 -8.44
N GLU A 59 -3.06 -17.06 -7.51
CA GLU A 59 -4.44 -17.55 -7.51
C GLU A 59 -5.43 -16.45 -7.11
N THR A 60 -5.03 -15.52 -6.24
CA THR A 60 -5.89 -14.43 -5.73
C THR A 60 -5.48 -13.06 -6.24
N LEU A 61 -4.19 -12.86 -6.55
CA LEU A 61 -3.62 -11.65 -7.12
C LEU A 61 -2.85 -11.99 -8.41
N PRO A 62 -3.51 -12.02 -9.58
CA PRO A 62 -2.88 -12.40 -10.84
C PRO A 62 -1.65 -11.54 -11.15
N VAL A 63 -0.52 -12.19 -11.48
CA VAL A 63 0.71 -11.50 -11.88
C VAL A 63 0.97 -11.69 -13.37
N HIS A 64 0.77 -10.63 -14.14
CA HIS A 64 1.08 -10.59 -15.57
C HIS A 64 2.51 -10.12 -15.79
N VAL A 65 3.36 -11.06 -16.22
CA VAL A 65 4.76 -10.78 -16.57
C VAL A 65 4.89 -10.55 -18.08
N ASP A 66 5.72 -9.58 -18.46
CA ASP A 66 6.14 -9.36 -19.85
C ASP A 66 4.95 -9.23 -20.81
N LEU A 67 4.03 -8.30 -20.48
CA LEU A 67 2.78 -8.10 -21.20
C LEU A 67 2.99 -8.02 -22.72
N LYS A 68 2.25 -8.86 -23.44
CA LYS A 68 2.24 -8.85 -24.90
C LYS A 68 1.46 -7.62 -25.43
N PRO A 69 1.77 -7.13 -26.64
CA PRO A 69 1.13 -5.92 -27.19
C PRO A 69 -0.42 -5.90 -27.16
N PRO A 70 -1.13 -7.01 -27.43
CA PRO A 70 -2.60 -7.01 -27.33
C PRO A 70 -3.12 -6.81 -25.91
N ALA A 71 -2.38 -7.26 -24.90
CA ALA A 71 -2.74 -7.06 -23.49
C ALA A 71 -2.41 -5.63 -23.04
N VAL A 72 -1.34 -5.04 -23.56
CA VAL A 72 -1.00 -3.63 -23.32
C VAL A 72 -2.15 -2.70 -23.72
N ALA A 73 -2.88 -2.99 -24.80
CA ALA A 73 -4.03 -2.20 -25.23
C ALA A 73 -5.21 -2.19 -24.23
N GLN A 74 -5.21 -3.10 -23.24
CA GLN A 74 -6.21 -3.13 -22.17
C GLN A 74 -5.83 -2.22 -20.99
N LEU A 75 -4.64 -1.64 -21.00
CA LEU A 75 -4.21 -0.69 -19.97
C LEU A 75 -4.81 0.69 -20.24
N ALA A 76 -5.34 1.29 -19.18
CA ALA A 76 -5.82 2.67 -19.23
C ALA A 76 -5.50 3.41 -17.94
N ALA A 77 -5.26 4.71 -18.07
CA ALA A 77 -5.12 5.61 -16.93
C ALA A 77 -6.46 5.72 -16.20
N LEU A 78 -6.43 5.64 -14.87
CA LEU A 78 -7.62 5.86 -14.06
C LEU A 78 -7.87 7.37 -13.88
N PRO A 79 -9.14 7.81 -13.85
CA PRO A 79 -9.48 9.22 -13.78
C PRO A 79 -9.00 9.82 -12.46
N VAL A 80 -8.29 10.94 -12.56
CA VAL A 80 -8.03 11.82 -11.42
C VAL A 80 -9.16 12.85 -11.35
N PRO A 81 -9.93 12.93 -10.26
CA PRO A 81 -10.94 13.97 -10.12
C PRO A 81 -10.30 15.34 -10.33
N PRO A 82 -10.93 16.25 -11.11
CA PRO A 82 -10.38 17.57 -11.35
C PRO A 82 -10.12 18.23 -10.01
N ALA A 83 -8.87 18.59 -9.77
CA ALA A 83 -8.47 19.25 -8.54
C ALA A 83 -9.28 20.55 -8.43
N ARG A 84 -10.38 20.54 -7.67
CA ARG A 84 -10.93 21.78 -7.14
C ARG A 84 -9.75 22.40 -6.39
N MET A 85 -9.39 23.64 -6.74
CA MET A 85 -8.23 24.35 -6.20
C MET A 85 -8.33 24.45 -4.67
N VAL A 86 -7.96 23.38 -3.98
CA VAL A 86 -7.75 23.42 -2.54
C VAL A 86 -6.26 23.67 -2.42
N ASN A 87 -5.91 24.93 -2.16
CA ASN A 87 -4.56 25.48 -1.93
C ASN A 87 -3.84 24.84 -0.73
N THR A 88 -3.94 23.53 -0.55
CA THR A 88 -3.26 22.78 0.49
C THR A 88 -2.06 22.07 -0.12
N ILE A 89 -0.92 22.19 0.56
CA ILE A 89 0.41 21.64 0.27
C ILE A 89 0.42 20.10 0.08
N TYR A 90 -0.73 19.43 0.25
CA TYR A 90 -0.88 17.98 0.22
C TYR A 90 -1.87 17.58 -0.89
N HIS A 91 -1.36 17.20 -2.07
CA HIS A 91 -2.17 16.58 -3.12
C HIS A 91 -2.78 15.27 -2.60
N VAL A 92 -4.10 15.07 -2.75
CA VAL A 92 -4.82 13.86 -2.34
C VAL A 92 -4.21 12.61 -2.99
N PRO A 93 -4.10 11.46 -2.31
CA PRO A 93 -3.46 10.26 -2.85
C PRO A 93 -4.46 9.54 -3.77
N TRP A 94 -4.75 10.14 -4.93
CA TRP A 94 -5.82 9.69 -5.82
C TRP A 94 -5.65 8.24 -6.27
N PHE A 95 -4.43 7.73 -6.42
CA PHE A 95 -4.17 6.34 -6.75
C PHE A 95 -4.73 5.32 -5.72
N LEU A 96 -4.80 5.68 -4.43
CA LEU A 96 -5.36 4.80 -3.40
C LEU A 96 -6.89 4.71 -3.48
N PHE A 97 -7.55 5.65 -4.17
CA PHE A 97 -9.01 5.64 -4.32
C PHE A 97 -9.46 4.48 -5.21
N PRO A 98 -8.97 4.35 -6.46
CA PRO A 98 -9.28 3.17 -7.24
C PRO A 98 -8.79 1.88 -6.59
N ALA A 99 -7.62 1.87 -5.94
CA ALA A 99 -7.13 0.68 -5.24
C ALA A 99 -8.10 0.19 -4.15
N ALA A 100 -8.78 1.10 -3.43
CA ALA A 100 -9.75 0.74 -2.39
C ALA A 100 -11.19 0.52 -2.90
N THR A 101 -11.49 0.89 -4.16
CA THR A 101 -12.86 0.83 -4.69
C THR A 101 -13.06 -0.19 -5.81
N LEU A 102 -12.00 -0.58 -6.50
CA LEU A 102 -12.05 -1.66 -7.49
C LEU A 102 -12.00 -3.02 -6.79
N GLU A 103 -12.85 -3.93 -7.23
CA GLU A 103 -12.99 -5.26 -6.62
C GLU A 103 -11.85 -6.22 -6.96
N LYS A 104 -11.14 -5.96 -8.06
CA LYS A 104 -10.08 -6.83 -8.56
C LYS A 104 -8.78 -6.07 -8.65
N HIS A 105 -7.69 -6.79 -8.41
CA HIS A 105 -6.34 -6.29 -8.50
C HIS A 105 -5.50 -7.27 -9.32
N CYS A 106 -4.49 -6.75 -10.01
CA CYS A 106 -3.48 -7.56 -10.63
C CYS A 106 -2.12 -6.87 -10.53
N VAL A 107 -1.06 -7.65 -10.58
CA VAL A 107 0.30 -7.13 -10.69
C VAL A 107 0.74 -7.15 -12.14
N ILE A 108 1.30 -6.05 -12.61
CA ILE A 108 2.02 -6.01 -13.89
C ILE A 108 3.50 -5.83 -13.60
N GLY A 109 4.30 -6.78 -14.08
CA GLY A 109 5.74 -6.82 -13.82
C GLY A 109 6.54 -7.42 -14.96
N ASN A 110 7.80 -7.70 -14.67
CA ASN A 110 8.80 -8.11 -15.66
C ASN A 110 9.55 -9.37 -15.21
N GLY A 111 9.71 -10.32 -16.13
CA GLY A 111 10.58 -11.49 -16.01
C GLY A 111 10.04 -12.65 -15.17
N SER A 112 9.57 -12.44 -13.94
CA SER A 112 8.90 -13.49 -13.16
C SER A 112 7.97 -12.96 -12.08
N ALA A 113 7.03 -13.80 -11.64
CA ALA A 113 6.11 -13.46 -10.55
C ALA A 113 6.88 -13.15 -9.25
N VAL A 114 7.84 -14.01 -8.89
CA VAL A 114 8.72 -13.79 -7.72
C VAL A 114 9.41 -12.43 -7.78
N LYS A 115 10.02 -12.08 -8.93
CA LYS A 115 10.67 -10.77 -9.10
C LYS A 115 9.69 -9.63 -8.91
N SER A 116 8.53 -9.73 -9.53
CA SER A 116 7.51 -8.67 -9.51
C SER A 116 6.99 -8.45 -8.09
N LEU A 117 6.67 -9.52 -7.37
CA LEU A 117 6.21 -9.45 -5.98
C LEU A 117 7.29 -8.89 -5.04
N LEU A 118 8.56 -9.29 -5.21
CA LEU A 118 9.67 -8.72 -4.44
C LEU A 118 9.85 -7.22 -4.69
N VAL A 119 9.59 -6.73 -5.90
CA VAL A 119 9.59 -5.28 -6.17
C VAL A 119 8.43 -4.58 -5.45
N ILE A 120 7.23 -5.17 -5.49
CA ILE A 120 6.06 -4.64 -4.77
C ILE A 120 6.35 -4.48 -3.28
N LEU A 121 6.95 -5.49 -2.64
CA LEU A 121 7.25 -5.44 -1.20
C LEU A 121 8.23 -4.33 -0.80
N GLN A 122 9.14 -3.92 -1.68
CA GLN A 122 10.08 -2.82 -1.36
C GLN A 122 9.43 -1.45 -1.34
N ARG A 123 8.18 -1.36 -1.80
CA ARG A 123 7.47 -0.10 -1.99
C ARG A 123 6.28 -0.06 -1.05
N PRO A 124 6.38 0.64 0.09
CA PRO A 124 5.30 0.67 1.08
C PRO A 124 3.97 1.17 0.52
N TRP A 125 3.99 2.01 -0.53
CA TRP A 125 2.77 2.44 -1.20
C TRP A 125 2.12 1.31 -2.01
N CYS A 126 2.88 0.48 -2.72
CA CYS A 126 2.35 -0.73 -3.37
C CYS A 126 1.85 -1.74 -2.33
N VAL A 127 2.51 -1.83 -1.17
CA VAL A 127 2.03 -2.65 -0.05
C VAL A 127 0.67 -2.14 0.46
N LEU A 128 0.42 -0.82 0.50
CA LEU A 128 -0.91 -0.29 0.81
C LEU A 128 -1.97 -0.65 -0.24
N GLU A 129 -1.60 -0.69 -1.53
CA GLU A 129 -2.50 -1.16 -2.59
C GLU A 129 -2.85 -2.64 -2.39
N VAL A 130 -1.87 -3.47 -2.01
CA VAL A 130 -2.09 -4.88 -1.62
C VAL A 130 -3.00 -4.98 -0.39
N CYS A 131 -2.85 -4.10 0.61
CA CYS A 131 -3.74 -4.07 1.76
C CYS A 131 -5.21 -3.84 1.40
N CYS A 132 -5.49 -3.23 0.23
CA CYS A 132 -6.84 -3.03 -0.28
C CYS A 132 -7.44 -4.27 -0.98
N CYS A 133 -6.66 -5.33 -1.19
CA CYS A 133 -7.14 -6.60 -1.75
C CYS A 133 -7.96 -7.41 -0.71
N ASP A 134 -8.44 -8.59 -1.09
CA ASP A 134 -9.06 -9.55 -0.18
C ASP A 134 -8.09 -10.05 0.92
N ILE A 135 -8.64 -10.65 1.97
CA ILE A 135 -7.85 -10.97 3.18
C ILE A 135 -6.90 -12.13 2.93
N GLU A 136 -7.27 -13.05 2.04
CA GLU A 136 -6.48 -14.19 1.59
C GLU A 136 -5.23 -13.71 0.83
N THR A 137 -5.39 -12.76 -0.08
CA THR A 137 -4.29 -12.08 -0.77
C THR A 137 -3.33 -11.42 0.22
N VAL A 138 -3.86 -10.67 1.20
CA VAL A 138 -3.02 -10.02 2.23
C VAL A 138 -2.26 -11.06 3.05
N ALA A 139 -2.90 -12.17 3.42
CA ALA A 139 -2.27 -13.25 4.17
C ALA A 139 -1.14 -13.92 3.36
N ALA A 140 -1.39 -14.26 2.10
CA ALA A 140 -0.39 -14.89 1.23
C ALA A 140 0.80 -13.95 0.97
N MET A 141 0.53 -12.66 0.72
CA MET A 141 1.57 -11.64 0.55
C MET A 141 2.39 -11.43 1.82
N ARG A 142 1.77 -11.51 3.00
CA ARG A 142 2.47 -11.44 4.29
C ARG A 142 3.47 -12.58 4.44
N GLU A 143 3.07 -13.82 4.14
CA GLU A 143 3.95 -14.99 4.21
C GLU A 143 5.12 -14.86 3.24
N PHE A 144 4.85 -14.44 2.00
CA PHE A 144 5.89 -14.18 1.02
C PHE A 144 6.88 -13.10 1.48
N ALA A 145 6.39 -12.03 2.11
CA ALA A 145 7.24 -10.99 2.70
C ALA A 145 8.12 -11.50 3.83
N GLN A 146 7.59 -12.40 4.67
CA GLN A 146 8.37 -13.02 5.74
C GLN A 146 9.49 -13.90 5.18
N LEU A 147 9.23 -14.65 4.11
CA LEU A 147 10.27 -15.42 3.42
C LEU A 147 11.37 -14.50 2.85
N ALA A 148 10.99 -13.40 2.20
CA ALA A 148 11.95 -12.44 1.66
C ALA A 148 12.82 -11.78 2.76
N ALA A 149 12.20 -11.42 3.88
CA ALA A 149 12.87 -10.78 5.01
C ALA A 149 13.87 -11.69 5.75
N GLN A 150 13.81 -13.01 5.59
CA GLN A 150 14.82 -13.93 6.17
C GLN A 150 16.21 -13.71 5.59
N VAL A 151 16.33 -13.18 4.37
CA VAL A 151 17.62 -12.92 3.71
C VAL A 151 17.94 -11.44 3.68
N ASP A 152 16.93 -10.60 3.50
CA ASP A 152 17.13 -9.15 3.41
C ASP A 152 16.08 -8.39 4.24
N PRO A 153 16.23 -8.38 5.57
CA PRO A 153 15.29 -7.68 6.45
C PRO A 153 15.26 -6.18 6.15
N ASN A 154 16.38 -5.59 5.74
CA ASN A 154 16.47 -4.15 5.49
C ASN A 154 15.53 -3.69 4.36
N ASN A 155 15.34 -4.51 3.34
CA ASN A 155 14.46 -4.19 2.21
C ASN A 155 13.00 -4.66 2.40
N TYR A 156 12.73 -5.63 3.29
CA TYR A 156 11.43 -6.29 3.37
C TYR A 156 10.71 -6.19 4.73
N ASP A 157 11.38 -5.78 5.82
CA ASP A 157 10.76 -5.70 7.16
C ASP A 157 9.59 -4.71 7.20
N THR A 158 9.66 -3.60 6.48
CA THR A 158 8.54 -2.65 6.35
C THR A 158 7.29 -3.33 5.78
N ALA A 159 7.42 -4.13 4.73
CA ALA A 159 6.29 -4.85 4.15
C ALA A 159 5.72 -5.89 5.12
N VAL A 160 6.59 -6.62 5.81
CA VAL A 160 6.17 -7.57 6.86
C VAL A 160 5.35 -6.88 7.93
N ARG A 161 5.78 -5.71 8.42
CA ARG A 161 5.07 -4.94 9.44
C ARG A 161 3.71 -4.46 8.94
N LEU A 162 3.66 -3.89 7.74
CA LEU A 162 2.42 -3.37 7.15
C LEU A 162 1.42 -4.50 6.91
N LEU A 163 1.81 -5.56 6.20
CA LEU A 163 0.92 -6.69 5.90
C LEU A 163 0.49 -7.42 7.17
N SER A 164 1.36 -7.52 8.18
CA SER A 164 1.00 -8.12 9.47
C SER A 164 -0.02 -7.29 10.25
N HIS A 165 0.11 -5.95 10.24
CA HIS A 165 -0.89 -5.08 10.87
C HIS A 165 -2.24 -5.22 10.17
N GLU A 166 -2.26 -5.10 8.84
CA GLU A 166 -3.48 -5.24 8.02
C GLU A 166 -4.19 -6.57 8.30
N HIS A 167 -3.44 -7.69 8.17
CA HIS A 167 -3.99 -9.03 8.38
C HIS A 167 -4.53 -9.22 9.80
N ARG A 168 -3.79 -8.78 10.82
CA ARG A 168 -4.20 -8.88 12.22
C ARG A 168 -5.49 -8.13 12.49
N MET A 169 -5.63 -6.91 11.94
CA MET A 169 -6.82 -6.10 12.15
C MET A 169 -8.06 -6.62 11.42
N ARG A 170 -7.88 -7.30 10.28
CA ARG A 170 -8.99 -7.92 9.53
C ARG A 170 -9.41 -9.28 10.07
N THR A 171 -8.52 -10.02 10.73
CA THR A 171 -8.81 -11.34 11.32
C THR A 171 -9.32 -11.29 12.76
N SER A 172 -8.92 -10.26 13.50
CA SER A 172 -9.40 -10.01 14.86
C SER A 172 -10.00 -8.61 14.93
N PRO A 173 -11.14 -8.35 14.24
CA PRO A 173 -11.79 -7.07 14.31
C PRO A 173 -12.20 -6.83 15.76
N LEU A 174 -11.49 -5.93 16.43
CA LEU A 174 -12.00 -5.38 17.67
C LEU A 174 -13.34 -4.74 17.31
N THR A 175 -14.40 -5.11 18.03
CA THR A 175 -15.66 -4.36 18.10
C THR A 175 -15.38 -3.03 18.80
N ALA A 176 -14.50 -2.21 18.24
CA ALA A 176 -14.45 -0.81 18.57
C ALA A 176 -15.65 -0.21 17.85
N ASP A 177 -16.65 0.17 18.63
CA ASP A 177 -17.51 1.29 18.27
C ASP A 177 -16.58 2.47 17.96
N ILE A 178 -16.09 2.58 16.73
CA ILE A 178 -15.54 3.82 16.18
C ILE A 178 -16.72 4.73 15.82
N SER A 179 -17.75 4.67 16.67
CA SER A 179 -18.91 5.51 16.69
C SER A 179 -18.44 6.83 17.29
N ARG A 180 -18.13 7.77 16.39
CA ARG A 180 -18.28 9.21 16.62
C ARG A 180 -17.45 9.89 17.72
N SER A 181 -16.45 9.28 18.35
CA SER A 181 -15.50 10.08 19.12
C SER A 181 -14.53 10.76 18.14
N GLY A 182 -14.94 11.91 17.58
CA GLY A 182 -14.09 12.85 16.86
C GLY A 182 -12.99 13.47 17.74
N ASP A 183 -12.58 12.78 18.81
CA ASP A 183 -11.58 13.21 19.75
C ASP A 183 -10.22 12.63 19.35
N PRO A 184 -9.31 13.43 18.75
CA PRO A 184 -7.94 13.00 18.45
C PRO A 184 -7.10 12.72 19.71
N TYR A 185 -7.66 12.93 20.91
CA TYR A 185 -7.04 12.63 22.20
C TYR A 185 -7.55 11.33 22.85
N ALA A 186 -8.45 10.59 22.22
CA ALA A 186 -8.93 9.31 22.73
C ALA A 186 -7.75 8.37 23.07
N SER A 187 -7.86 7.63 24.18
CA SER A 187 -6.78 6.77 24.66
C SER A 187 -6.51 5.65 23.67
N SER A 188 -5.36 5.69 23.00
CA SER A 188 -4.93 4.63 22.10
C SER A 188 -4.55 3.39 22.88
N ARG A 189 -5.01 2.23 22.39
CA ARG A 189 -4.56 0.91 22.87
C ARG A 189 -3.23 0.50 22.25
N CYS A 190 -2.72 1.26 21.28
CA CYS A 190 -1.47 0.96 20.60
C CYS A 190 -0.26 1.33 21.48
N SER A 191 0.75 0.45 21.50
CA SER A 191 2.02 0.78 22.15
C SER A 191 2.73 1.92 21.42
N VAL A 192 3.40 2.78 22.20
CA VAL A 192 4.29 3.83 21.71
C VAL A 192 5.32 3.30 20.70
N LYS A 193 5.87 2.11 21.00
CA LYS A 193 6.85 1.44 20.14
C LYS A 193 6.27 1.13 18.76
N ALA A 194 5.07 0.56 18.68
CA ALA A 194 4.45 0.22 17.40
C ALA A 194 4.20 1.48 16.53
N LEU A 195 3.81 2.60 17.15
CA LEU A 195 3.64 3.86 16.43
C LEU A 195 4.97 4.45 15.92
N ARG A 196 6.05 4.38 16.71
CA ARG A 196 7.38 4.81 16.26
C ARG A 196 7.92 3.91 15.14
N ASP A 197 7.76 2.59 15.28
CA ASP A 197 8.20 1.61 14.30
C ASP A 197 7.52 1.81 12.95
N ILE A 198 6.18 2.02 12.94
CA ILE A 198 5.45 2.25 11.69
C ILE A 198 5.79 3.60 11.06
N TYR A 199 6.00 4.63 11.89
CA TYR A 199 6.43 5.95 11.44
C TYR A 199 7.80 5.89 10.78
N ALA A 200 8.79 5.24 11.42
CA ALA A 200 10.11 5.04 10.84
C ALA A 200 10.05 4.24 9.52
N ALA A 201 9.30 3.14 9.51
CA ALA A 201 9.15 2.27 8.34
C ALA A 201 8.53 2.98 7.12
N THR A 202 7.64 3.96 7.35
CA THR A 202 6.94 4.70 6.28
C THR A 202 7.61 6.01 5.87
N THR A 203 8.45 6.57 6.74
CA THR A 203 9.18 7.81 6.44
C THR A 203 10.53 7.58 5.78
N LEU A 204 11.21 6.46 6.03
CA LEU A 204 12.55 6.23 5.50
C LEU A 204 12.58 5.79 4.02
N THR A 205 11.42 5.49 3.43
CA THR A 205 11.30 5.13 2.01
C THR A 205 11.02 6.33 1.10
N TYR A 206 11.75 6.42 -0.01
CA TYR A 206 11.50 7.41 -1.06
C TYR A 206 10.13 7.15 -1.71
N SER A 207 9.16 8.03 -1.47
CA SER A 207 7.82 7.96 -2.05
C SER A 207 7.33 9.36 -2.42
N TYR A 208 6.78 9.50 -3.62
CA TYR A 208 6.09 10.72 -4.07
C TYR A 208 4.89 11.09 -3.19
N ASN A 209 4.37 10.14 -2.39
CA ASN A 209 3.22 10.30 -1.51
C ASN A 209 3.56 10.06 -0.02
N ARG A 210 4.81 10.32 0.39
CA ARG A 210 5.32 10.08 1.75
C ARG A 210 4.41 10.62 2.86
N PHE A 211 3.81 11.79 2.66
CA PHE A 211 2.86 12.37 3.63
C PHE A 211 1.67 11.44 3.88
N TRP A 212 0.98 11.02 2.82
CA TRP A 212 -0.22 10.18 2.93
C TRP A 212 0.09 8.78 3.43
N LEU A 213 1.18 8.19 2.95
CA LEU A 213 1.65 6.89 3.44
C LEU A 213 1.82 6.92 4.97
N THR A 214 2.58 7.90 5.47
CA THR A 214 2.86 8.02 6.91
C THR A 214 1.58 8.33 7.70
N LEU A 215 0.71 9.19 7.17
CA LEU A 215 -0.57 9.54 7.79
C LEU A 215 -1.49 8.32 7.90
N ILE A 216 -1.72 7.60 6.80
CA ILE A 216 -2.60 6.43 6.77
C ILE A 216 -2.08 5.39 7.76
N CYS A 217 -0.79 5.07 7.69
CA CYS A 217 -0.23 4.02 8.53
C CYS A 217 -0.22 4.39 10.01
N SER A 218 0.17 5.61 10.35
CA SER A 218 0.21 6.06 11.75
C SER A 218 -1.19 6.15 12.36
N CYS A 219 -2.15 6.68 11.61
CA CYS A 219 -3.54 6.78 12.05
C CYS A 219 -4.18 5.40 12.21
N ALA A 220 -3.97 4.48 11.26
CA ALA A 220 -4.50 3.12 11.34
C ALA A 220 -3.95 2.36 12.55
N VAL A 221 -2.63 2.43 12.79
CA VAL A 221 -1.99 1.81 13.95
C VAL A 221 -2.48 2.44 15.25
N HIS A 222 -2.60 3.76 15.31
CA HIS A 222 -3.08 4.46 16.51
C HIS A 222 -4.53 4.10 16.87
N LEU A 223 -5.40 4.00 15.86
CA LEU A 223 -6.82 3.67 16.00
C LEU A 223 -7.08 2.15 16.08
N ASP A 224 -6.05 1.33 15.88
CA ASP A 224 -6.12 -0.13 15.82
C ASP A 224 -7.16 -0.62 14.78
N VAL A 225 -7.04 -0.08 13.57
CA VAL A 225 -7.87 -0.44 12.40
C VAL A 225 -7.01 -0.87 11.22
N PRO A 226 -7.58 -1.59 10.23
CA PRO A 226 -6.88 -1.87 8.97
C PRO A 226 -6.50 -0.58 8.23
N PHE A 227 -5.41 -0.61 7.47
CA PHE A 227 -5.04 0.48 6.57
C PHE A 227 -6.09 0.69 5.48
N SER A 228 -6.62 -0.41 4.92
CA SER A 228 -7.70 -0.38 3.92
C SER A 228 -8.92 0.39 4.42
N GLU A 229 -9.27 0.26 5.71
CA GLU A 229 -10.37 1.00 6.33
C GLU A 229 -10.09 2.50 6.45
N VAL A 230 -8.87 2.90 6.80
CA VAL A 230 -8.49 4.33 6.80
C VAL A 230 -8.55 4.91 5.38
N VAL A 231 -8.03 4.17 4.39
CA VAL A 231 -8.10 4.58 2.97
C VAL A 231 -9.56 4.75 2.56
N ARG A 232 -10.42 3.77 2.84
CA ARG A 232 -11.85 3.82 2.53
C ARG A 232 -12.54 5.04 3.17
N ARG A 233 -12.31 5.31 4.46
CA ARG A 233 -12.91 6.46 5.15
C ARG A 233 -12.44 7.81 4.62
N ILE A 234 -11.16 7.91 4.23
CA ILE A 234 -10.66 9.09 3.52
C ILE A 234 -11.38 9.23 2.18
N CYS A 235 -11.61 8.12 1.47
CA CYS A 235 -12.29 8.12 0.17
C CYS A 235 -13.76 8.55 0.26
N ASP A 236 -14.53 7.94 1.16
CA ASP A 236 -15.94 8.24 1.38
C ASP A 236 -16.11 9.70 1.81
N GLY A 237 -15.23 10.17 2.69
CA GLY A 237 -15.19 11.56 3.13
C GLY A 237 -15.05 12.57 1.98
N LEU A 238 -14.37 12.23 0.88
CA LEU A 238 -14.24 13.11 -0.29
C LEU A 238 -15.39 12.97 -1.31
N ARG A 239 -16.14 11.85 -1.31
CA ARG A 239 -17.25 11.61 -2.25
C ARG A 239 -18.56 12.26 -1.80
N ASP A 240 -18.84 12.27 -0.50
CA ASP A 240 -20.22 12.49 -0.04
C ASP A 240 -20.64 13.96 0.20
N ARG A 241 -19.74 14.96 0.30
CA ARG A 241 -20.17 16.37 0.55
C ARG A 241 -19.24 17.47 -0.02
N PRO A 242 -19.78 18.60 -0.49
CA PRO A 242 -18.99 19.83 -0.73
C PRO A 242 -18.35 20.41 0.54
N GLU A 243 -18.84 20.02 1.72
CA GLU A 243 -18.31 20.36 3.06
C GLU A 243 -17.32 19.31 3.60
N ALA A 244 -16.84 18.37 2.77
CA ALA A 244 -15.87 17.30 3.02
C ALA A 244 -14.51 17.72 3.65
N THR A 245 -14.34 19.01 3.95
CA THR A 245 -13.22 19.54 4.71
C THR A 245 -13.08 18.81 6.06
N ASP A 246 -14.17 18.44 6.73
CA ASP A 246 -14.13 17.92 8.10
C ASP A 246 -13.51 16.52 8.25
N SER A 247 -13.81 15.57 7.35
CA SER A 247 -13.23 14.21 7.42
C SER A 247 -11.73 14.23 7.12
N ARG A 248 -11.32 14.96 6.06
CA ARG A 248 -9.90 15.11 5.72
C ARG A 248 -9.13 15.85 6.81
N LEU A 249 -9.72 16.93 7.36
CA LEU A 249 -9.13 17.67 8.46
C LEU A 249 -9.01 16.81 9.71
N TYR A 250 -9.96 15.92 9.99
CA TYR A 250 -9.86 14.98 11.11
C TYR A 250 -8.60 14.11 10.99
N TRP A 251 -8.37 13.44 9.86
CA TRP A 251 -7.18 12.59 9.68
C TRP A 251 -5.87 13.38 9.75
N ILE A 252 -5.85 14.59 9.18
CA ILE A 252 -4.68 15.47 9.24
C ILE A 252 -4.43 15.96 10.67
N CYS A 253 -5.48 16.34 11.40
CA CYS A 253 -5.40 16.78 12.79
C CYS A 253 -4.94 15.64 13.70
N LEU A 254 -5.51 14.45 13.55
CA LEU A 254 -5.05 13.25 14.25
C LEU A 254 -3.57 13.01 13.98
N TYR A 255 -3.16 12.99 12.72
CA TYR A 255 -1.76 12.80 12.35
C TYR A 255 -0.83 13.87 12.95
N LYS A 256 -1.23 15.15 12.98
CA LYS A 256 -0.47 16.22 13.65
C LYS A 256 -0.31 15.97 15.15
N VAL A 257 -1.35 15.47 15.82
CA VAL A 257 -1.27 15.10 17.25
C VAL A 257 -0.31 13.92 17.44
N LEU A 258 -0.33 12.93 16.55
CA LEU A 258 0.59 11.79 16.59
C LEU A 258 2.04 12.23 16.36
N LEU A 259 2.29 13.13 15.41
CA LEU A 259 3.63 13.66 15.17
C LEU A 259 4.21 14.38 16.40
N ARG A 260 3.40 15.16 17.11
CA ARG A 260 3.83 15.78 18.37
C ARG A 260 4.17 14.73 19.41
N LYS A 261 3.29 13.75 19.63
CA LYS A 261 3.54 12.64 20.55
C LYS A 261 4.84 11.89 20.21
N ILE A 262 5.09 11.60 18.93
CA ILE A 262 6.33 10.96 18.47
C ILE A 262 7.55 11.85 18.71
N GLY A 263 7.44 13.17 18.51
CA GLY A 263 8.51 14.14 18.78
C GLY A 263 8.85 14.26 20.27
N ASP A 264 7.84 14.42 21.13
CA ASP A 264 7.96 14.50 22.60
C ASP A 264 8.57 13.23 23.22
N TRP A 265 8.56 12.16 22.44
CA TRP A 265 9.07 10.85 22.78
C TRP A 265 10.54 10.64 22.40
N VAL A 266 11.11 11.50 21.56
CA VAL A 266 12.51 11.42 21.09
C VAL A 266 13.43 12.38 21.86
N THR A 267 12.84 13.38 22.54
CA THR A 267 13.49 14.24 23.53
C THR A 267 13.55 13.60 24.90
#